data_AF-A0A2N3API8-F1
#
_entry.id   AF-A0A2N3API8-F1
#
_cell.length_a   1.000
_cell.length_b   1.000
_cell.length_c   1.000
_cell.angle_alpha   90.00
_cell.angle_beta   90.00
_cell.angle_gamma   90.00
#
_symmetry.space_group_name_H-M   'P 1'
#
loop_
_entity.id
_entity.type
_entity.pdbx_description
1 polymer ?
#
loop_
_entity_poly.entity_id
_entity_poly.type
_entity_poly.pdbx_seq_one_letter_code
_entity_poly.pdbx_strand_id
1 'polypeptide(L)' 'MHIKGIGINIDSPTIDGDLDLFEKALGDFQDIGFDYVEIPVHGVDAIFK' A
#
# COMPACT_ATOMS: atom_id res chain seq x y z
N MET A 1 6.31 -6.89 -25.31
CA MET A 1 5.54 -6.21 -24.25
C MET A 1 6.53 -5.85 -23.15
N HIS A 2 6.65 -4.57 -22.78
CA HIS A 2 7.58 -4.13 -21.73
C HIS A 2 6.80 -4.02 -20.43
N ILE A 3 7.03 -4.94 -19.49
CA ILE A 3 6.39 -4.94 -18.17
C ILE A 3 7.14 -3.94 -17.30
N LYS A 4 6.40 -3.01 -16.67
CA LYS A 4 6.95 -1.91 -15.86
C LYS A 4 7.12 -2.25 -14.36
N GLY A 5 6.64 -3.42 -13.95
CA GLY A 5 6.69 -3.92 -12.58
C GLY A 5 5.43 -4.69 -12.19
N ILE A 6 5.42 -5.20 -10.96
CA ILE A 6 4.32 -5.96 -10.36
C ILE A 6 3.70 -5.12 -9.23
N GLY A 7 2.37 -5.00 -9.23
CA GLY A 7 1.62 -4.28 -8.21
C GLY A 7 0.83 -5.19 -7.28
N ILE A 8 0.55 -4.71 -6.07
CA ILE A 8 -0.34 -5.34 -5.08
C ILE A 8 -1.37 -4.35 -4.54
N ASN A 9 -2.53 -4.86 -4.13
CA ASN A 9 -3.53 -4.12 -3.37
C ASN A 9 -3.32 -4.36 -1.87
N ILE A 10 -3.21 -3.31 -1.07
CA ILE A 10 -3.22 -3.41 0.39
C ILE A 10 -4.65 -3.36 0.91
N ASP A 11 -5.00 -4.24 1.86
CA ASP A 11 -6.31 -4.23 2.50
C ASP A 11 -6.35 -3.16 3.61
N SER A 12 -7.48 -2.47 3.78
CA SER A 12 -7.58 -1.33 4.70
C SER A 12 -7.29 -1.66 6.17
N PRO A 13 -7.68 -2.84 6.72
CA PRO A 13 -7.32 -3.23 8.09
C PRO A 13 -5.81 -3.44 8.30
N THR A 14 -5.01 -3.50 7.23
CA THR A 14 -3.55 -3.59 7.32
C THR A 14 -2.93 -2.29 7.79
N ILE A 15 -3.57 -1.16 7.46
CA ILE A 15 -3.12 0.19 7.84
C ILE A 15 -3.91 0.71 9.04
N ASP A 16 -5.24 0.55 9.00
CA ASP A 16 -6.16 0.98 10.08
C ASP A 16 -5.97 2.44 10.55
N GLY A 17 -5.69 3.34 9.60
CA GLY A 17 -5.43 4.76 9.88
C GLY A 17 -4.06 5.05 10.50
N ASP A 18 -3.25 4.03 10.80
CA ASP A 18 -1.93 4.15 11.41
C ASP A 18 -0.83 4.27 10.33
N LEU A 19 -0.21 5.44 10.23
CA LEU A 19 0.82 5.71 9.24
C LEU A 19 2.15 4.98 9.51
N ASP A 20 2.43 4.60 10.75
CA ASP A 20 3.61 3.79 11.07
C ASP A 20 3.41 2.35 10.58
N LEU A 21 2.18 1.80 10.71
CA LEU A 21 1.82 0.52 10.10
C LEU A 21 1.84 0.60 8.57
N PHE A 22 1.42 1.74 7.99
CA PHE A 22 1.50 1.95 6.56
C PHE A 22 2.95 1.93 6.05
N GLU A 23 3.86 2.67 6.69
CA GLU A 23 5.28 2.70 6.33
C GLU A 23 5.90 1.30 6.42
N LYS A 24 5.61 0.57 7.50
CA LYS A 24 6.06 -0.80 7.66
C LYS A 24 5.56 -1.70 6.53
N ALA A 25 4.27 -1.63 6.20
CA ALA A 25 3.68 -2.46 5.14
C ALA A 25 4.31 -2.15 3.77
N LEU A 26 4.56 -0.88 3.44
CA LEU A 26 5.26 -0.51 2.21
C LEU A 26 6.67 -1.10 2.15
N GLY A 27 7.42 -1.06 3.25
CA GLY A 27 8.74 -1.70 3.36
C GLY A 27 8.66 -3.21 3.12
N ASP A 28 7.72 -3.88 3.77
CA ASP A 28 7.52 -5.33 3.61
C ASP A 28 7.20 -5.69 2.14
N PHE A 29 6.35 -4.91 1.45
CA PHE A 29 6.03 -5.16 0.04
C PHE A 29 7.22 -4.92 -0.89
N GLN A 30 8.03 -3.89 -0.62
CA GLN A 30 9.24 -3.64 -1.36
C GLN A 30 10.25 -4.78 -1.20
N ASP A 31 10.43 -5.28 0.03
CA ASP A 31 11.33 -6.39 0.33
C ASP A 31 10.88 -7.71 -0.32
N ILE A 32 9.56 -7.90 -0.49
CA ILE A 32 8.99 -9.03 -1.24
C ILE A 32 9.22 -8.89 -2.75
N GLY A 33 9.42 -7.67 -3.27
CA GLY A 33 9.71 -7.38 -4.67
C GLY A 33 8.53 -6.81 -5.46
N PHE A 34 7.53 -6.22 -4.79
CA PHE A 34 6.50 -5.43 -5.47
C PHE A 34 7.01 -4.03 -5.79
N ASP A 35 6.70 -3.56 -7.00
CA ASP A 35 7.09 -2.24 -7.49
C ASP A 35 6.03 -1.17 -7.18
N TYR A 36 4.77 -1.58 -6.99
CA TYR A 36 3.64 -0.67 -6.80
C TYR A 36 2.66 -1.21 -5.75
N VAL A 37 2.07 -0.29 -4.98
CA VAL A 37 1.01 -0.60 -4.01
C VAL A 37 -0.18 0.32 -4.30
N GLU A 38 -1.36 -0.26 -4.50
CA GLU A 38 -2.63 0.46 -4.52
C GLU A 38 -3.13 0.61 -3.08
N ILE A 39 -3.47 1.84 -2.69
CA ILE A 39 -3.80 2.21 -1.30
C ILE A 39 -5.30 2.49 -1.19
N PRO A 40 -6.04 1.82 -0.28
CA PRO A 40 -7.42 2.14 0.00
C PRO A 40 -7.47 3.44 0.79
N VAL A 41 -8.23 4.41 0.29
CA VAL A 41 -8.30 5.77 0.88
C VAL A 41 -8.83 5.73 2.32
N HIS A 42 -9.81 4.88 2.57
CA HIS A 42 -10.35 4.67 3.91
C HIS A 42 -9.41 3.88 4.83
N GLY A 43 -8.39 3.21 4.29
CA GLY A 43 -7.36 2.56 5.11
C GLY A 43 -6.36 3.53 5.71
N VAL A 44 -6.22 4.73 5.12
CA VAL A 44 -5.34 5.81 5.62
C VAL A 44 -6.14 6.95 6.27
N ASP A 45 -7.40 6.72 6.65
CA ASP A 45 -8.33 7.72 7.19
C ASP A 45 -8.45 9.02 6.36
N ALA A 46 -8.18 8.92 5.05
CA ALA A 46 -8.27 10.07 4.16
C ALA A 46 -9.73 10.36 3.79
N ILE A 47 -10.06 11.65 3.72
CA ILE A 47 -11.37 12.14 3.26
C ILE A 47 -11.18 12.84 1.92
N PHE A 48 -11.88 12.37 0.88
CA PHE A 48 -11.95 13.07 -0.39
C PHE A 48 -12.90 14.27 -0.33
N LYS A 49 -12.54 15.36 -1.00
CA LYS A 49 -13.35 16.58 -1.12
C LYS A 49 -13.55 16.95 -2.59
#